data_AF-A0A961UMJ9-F1
#
_entry.id   AF-A0A961UMJ9-F1
#
_cell.length_a   1.000
_cell.length_b   1.000
_cell.length_c   1.000
_cell.angle_alpha   90.00
_cell.angle_beta   90.00
_cell.angle_gamma   90.00
#
_symmetry.space_group_name_H-M   'P 1'
#
loop_
_entity.id
_entity.type
_entity.pdbx_description
1 polymer ?
#
loop_
_entity_poly.entity_id
_entity_poly.type
_entity_poly.pdbx_seq_one_letter_code
_entity_poly.pdbx_strand_id
1 'polypeptide(L)'
;VEESQGSVQNVMEAAVREGNYVFTTPPVLVKLAQGGKAMFEGKGNPKFDEIRALFPIPSLTMHFVMRADAGVTSLAGLEGKTILLGKGSFGATEGEKYLKLFGLEGKVTIADAELGNSAAALKNGQIDGFVTAGSYPAPNVIEAAAGTGIALVPLSDDEIAQTKRTRIVIPAGTYAGVDTDTVTTSLPVVAYTTTAMDDDTAYALTKTFWEQKAAMGGSAAWWNAVSPDMLENLTGKLHPGALKYYTEAGVMVPDVAK
;
A
#
# COMPACT_ATOMS: atom_id res chain seq x y z
N VAL A 1 -9.01 19.40 -6.56
CA VAL A 1 -8.77 17.94 -6.47
C VAL A 1 -9.04 17.37 -7.83
N GLU A 2 -8.09 16.64 -8.40
CA GLU A 2 -8.18 16.07 -9.75
C GLU A 2 -7.90 14.57 -9.67
N GLU A 3 -8.60 13.79 -10.50
CA GLU A 3 -8.33 12.36 -10.63
C GLU A 3 -7.08 12.14 -11.50
N SER A 4 -6.21 11.24 -11.03
CA SER A 4 -4.97 10.90 -11.72
C SER A 4 -5.10 9.59 -12.50
N GLN A 5 -4.30 9.46 -13.56
CA GLN A 5 -4.11 8.22 -14.31
C GLN A 5 -3.18 7.21 -13.61
N GLY A 6 -2.68 7.52 -12.41
CA GLY A 6 -1.93 6.60 -11.55
C GLY A 6 -0.60 7.14 -11.04
N SER A 7 0.07 6.35 -10.19
CA SER A 7 1.25 6.80 -9.44
C SER A 7 2.47 7.16 -10.31
N VAL A 8 2.64 6.51 -11.47
CA VAL A 8 3.71 6.89 -12.42
C VAL A 8 3.43 8.26 -13.02
N GLN A 9 2.17 8.52 -13.40
CA GLN A 9 1.76 9.80 -13.96
C GLN A 9 1.90 10.93 -12.93
N ASN A 10 1.53 10.69 -11.67
CA ASN A 10 1.73 11.66 -10.58
C ASN A 10 3.19 12.14 -10.48
N VAL A 11 4.16 11.22 -10.64
CA VAL A 11 5.58 11.58 -10.61
C VAL A 11 5.98 12.36 -11.86
N MET A 12 5.50 11.96 -13.04
CA MET A 12 5.74 12.69 -14.29
C MET A 12 5.21 14.13 -14.22
N GLU A 13 4.03 14.33 -13.62
CA GLU A 13 3.40 15.64 -13.46
C GLU A 13 4.15 16.56 -12.51
N ALA A 14 4.95 16.03 -11.56
CA ALA A 14 5.78 16.83 -10.67
C ALA A 14 6.84 17.65 -11.43
N ALA A 15 7.23 17.25 -12.64
CA ALA A 15 8.14 18.03 -13.48
C ALA A 15 7.44 19.13 -14.30
N VAL A 16 6.11 19.09 -14.41
CA VAL A 16 5.33 19.99 -15.28
C VAL A 16 4.51 20.96 -14.47
N ARG A 17 3.88 20.51 -13.39
CA ARG A 17 3.02 21.33 -12.54
C ARG A 17 3.86 22.27 -11.67
N GLU A 18 3.33 23.47 -11.47
CA GLU A 18 3.98 24.54 -10.71
C GLU A 18 3.31 24.78 -9.35
N GLY A 19 4.01 25.50 -8.47
CA GLY A 19 3.49 25.93 -7.17
C GLY A 19 3.23 24.76 -6.20
N ASN A 20 2.05 24.78 -5.57
CA ASN A 20 1.69 23.91 -4.45
C ASN A 20 1.15 22.54 -4.89
N TYR A 21 1.77 21.91 -5.89
CA TYR A 21 1.36 20.58 -6.34
C TYR A 21 1.61 19.54 -5.24
N VAL A 22 0.56 18.82 -4.86
CA VAL A 22 0.62 17.71 -3.90
C VAL A 22 0.13 16.46 -4.59
N PHE A 23 0.89 15.38 -4.48
CA PHE A 23 0.57 14.11 -5.13
C PHE A 23 1.00 12.93 -4.27
N THR A 24 0.43 11.76 -4.55
CA THR A 24 0.73 10.55 -3.80
C THR A 24 1.36 9.50 -4.70
N THR A 25 2.43 8.88 -4.24
CA THR A 25 3.10 7.83 -4.99
C THR A 25 3.92 6.93 -4.05
N PRO A 26 4.24 5.69 -4.45
CA PRO A 26 5.26 4.92 -3.75
C PRO A 26 6.65 5.58 -3.82
N PRO A 27 7.42 5.64 -2.72
CA PRO A 27 8.77 6.20 -2.72
C PRO A 27 9.70 5.64 -3.81
N VAL A 28 9.56 4.34 -4.10
CA VAL A 28 10.34 3.68 -5.16
C VAL A 28 10.13 4.32 -6.54
N LEU A 29 8.95 4.86 -6.85
CA LEU A 29 8.72 5.52 -8.15
C LEU A 29 9.45 6.86 -8.24
N VAL A 30 9.53 7.62 -7.14
CA VAL A 30 10.34 8.84 -7.08
C VAL A 30 11.82 8.50 -7.31
N LYS A 31 12.33 7.48 -6.63
CA LYS A 31 13.72 7.00 -6.81
C LYS A 31 14.01 6.55 -8.26
N LEU A 32 13.07 5.84 -8.88
CA LEU A 32 13.21 5.40 -10.28
C LEU A 32 13.18 6.58 -11.26
N ALA A 33 12.36 7.60 -10.99
CA ALA A 33 12.30 8.82 -11.81
C ALA A 33 13.59 9.63 -11.72
N GLN A 34 14.10 9.88 -10.52
CA GLN A 34 15.39 10.55 -10.29
C GLN A 34 16.56 9.79 -10.93
N GLY A 35 16.50 8.46 -10.94
CA GLY A 35 17.49 7.61 -11.60
C GLY A 35 17.28 7.40 -13.10
N GLY A 36 16.16 7.85 -13.68
CA GLY A 36 15.79 7.60 -15.08
C GLY A 36 15.67 6.11 -15.45
N LYS A 37 15.10 5.27 -14.56
CA LYS A 37 15.05 3.80 -14.70
C LYS A 37 13.64 3.26 -14.93
N ALA A 38 13.55 2.04 -15.47
CA ALA A 38 12.31 1.31 -15.68
C ALA A 38 11.28 2.15 -16.47
N MET A 39 10.10 2.44 -15.91
CA MET A 39 9.05 3.22 -16.58
C MET A 39 9.44 4.67 -16.89
N PHE A 40 10.55 5.16 -16.33
CA PHE A 40 11.11 6.50 -16.54
C PHE A 40 12.33 6.52 -17.48
N GLU A 41 12.73 5.37 -18.07
CA GLU A 41 13.78 5.34 -19.09
C GLU A 41 13.40 6.22 -20.29
N GLY A 42 14.35 7.07 -20.72
CA GLY A 42 14.13 8.05 -21.78
C GLY A 42 13.21 9.22 -21.40
N LYS A 43 12.74 9.31 -20.15
CA LYS A 43 11.83 10.36 -19.65
C LYS A 43 12.44 11.20 -18.52
N GLY A 44 13.76 11.12 -18.33
CA GLY A 44 14.46 11.83 -17.26
C GLY A 44 14.25 13.34 -17.34
N ASN A 45 14.08 13.96 -16.17
CA ASN A 45 13.93 15.41 -16.03
C ASN A 45 14.58 15.87 -14.72
N PRO A 46 15.45 16.90 -14.72
CA PRO A 46 16.11 17.37 -13.49
C PRO A 46 15.12 17.81 -12.40
N LYS A 47 13.89 18.21 -12.76
CA LYS A 47 12.86 18.56 -11.79
C LYS A 47 12.40 17.39 -10.91
N PHE A 48 12.69 16.14 -11.28
CA PHE A 48 12.42 15.01 -10.37
C PHE A 48 13.29 15.06 -9.11
N ASP A 49 14.44 15.73 -9.14
CA ASP A 49 15.30 15.95 -7.96
C ASP A 49 14.72 17.02 -7.01
N GLU A 50 13.70 17.75 -7.45
CA GLU A 50 12.98 18.75 -6.65
C GLU A 50 11.83 18.13 -5.83
N ILE A 51 11.49 16.85 -6.05
CA ILE A 51 10.43 16.17 -5.31
C ILE A 51 10.80 16.04 -3.82
N ARG A 52 9.86 16.38 -2.93
CA ARG A 52 10.02 16.34 -1.47
C ARG A 52 8.84 15.66 -0.80
N ALA A 53 9.11 14.79 0.16
CA ALA A 53 8.07 14.11 0.94
C ALA A 53 7.43 15.05 1.97
N LEU A 54 6.15 14.85 2.26
CA LEU A 54 5.41 15.55 3.31
C LEU A 54 5.05 14.59 4.44
N PHE A 55 4.26 13.56 4.14
CA PHE A 55 3.81 12.58 5.14
C PHE A 55 3.44 11.23 4.51
N PRO A 56 3.65 10.12 5.24
CA PRO A 56 3.15 8.82 4.83
C PRO A 56 1.61 8.82 4.82
N ILE A 57 1.04 8.02 3.92
CA ILE A 57 -0.40 7.76 3.87
C ILE A 57 -0.62 6.23 3.93
N PRO A 58 -1.88 5.76 4.06
CA PRO A 58 -2.16 4.35 4.20
C PRO A 58 -1.54 3.53 3.06
N SER A 59 -0.81 2.47 3.41
CA SER A 59 -0.07 1.63 2.45
C SER A 59 -0.98 0.60 1.79
N LEU A 60 -0.58 0.12 0.61
CA LEU A 60 -1.26 -1.00 -0.05
C LEU A 60 -0.71 -2.31 0.52
N THR A 61 -1.43 -2.93 1.46
CA THR A 61 -1.03 -4.17 2.11
C THR A 61 -1.70 -5.36 1.43
N MET A 62 -0.91 -6.37 1.04
CA MET A 62 -1.42 -7.58 0.42
C MET A 62 -2.17 -8.45 1.44
N HIS A 63 -3.38 -8.86 1.08
CA HIS A 63 -4.19 -9.80 1.83
C HIS A 63 -4.46 -11.00 0.93
N PHE A 64 -3.98 -12.18 1.34
CA PHE A 64 -4.38 -13.45 0.78
C PHE A 64 -5.43 -14.04 1.70
N VAL A 65 -6.70 -13.82 1.37
CA VAL A 65 -7.83 -14.19 2.20
C VAL A 65 -8.37 -15.53 1.75
N MET A 66 -8.48 -16.48 2.66
CA MET A 66 -9.08 -17.79 2.41
C MET A 66 -10.27 -17.99 3.34
N ARG A 67 -11.22 -18.85 2.95
CA ARG A 67 -12.19 -19.38 3.93
C ARG A 67 -11.44 -20.08 5.06
N ALA A 68 -11.91 -19.90 6.29
CA ALA A 68 -11.30 -20.55 7.45
C ALA A 68 -11.28 -22.09 7.33
N ASP A 69 -12.29 -22.68 6.68
CA ASP A 69 -12.42 -24.13 6.49
C ASP A 69 -11.68 -24.67 5.25
N ALA A 70 -11.00 -23.82 4.46
CA ALA A 70 -10.28 -24.24 3.26
C ALA A 70 -8.98 -25.03 3.56
N GLY A 71 -8.52 -25.00 4.82
CA GLY A 71 -7.30 -25.67 5.27
C GLY A 71 -6.00 -25.06 4.74
N VAL A 72 -6.04 -23.79 4.28
CA VAL A 72 -4.89 -23.11 3.66
C VAL A 72 -4.20 -22.20 4.66
N THR A 73 -2.94 -22.51 4.96
CA THR A 73 -2.12 -21.78 5.93
C THR A 73 -0.80 -21.24 5.35
N SER A 74 -0.56 -21.45 4.06
CA SER A 74 0.62 -20.98 3.33
C SER A 74 0.26 -20.73 1.86
N LEU A 75 1.09 -19.97 1.13
CA LEU A 75 0.87 -19.74 -0.30
C LEU A 75 0.86 -21.04 -1.11
N ALA A 76 1.71 -22.01 -0.76
CA ALA A 76 1.73 -23.32 -1.41
C ALA A 76 0.36 -24.03 -1.30
N GLY A 77 -0.38 -23.82 -0.21
CA GLY A 77 -1.72 -24.38 -0.01
C GLY A 77 -2.79 -23.80 -0.95
N LEU A 78 -2.47 -22.77 -1.74
CA LEU A 78 -3.36 -22.27 -2.79
C LEU A 78 -3.44 -23.21 -4.00
N GLU A 79 -2.50 -24.16 -4.15
CA GLU A 79 -2.52 -25.14 -5.25
C GLU A 79 -3.85 -25.91 -5.27
N GLY A 80 -4.49 -25.93 -6.45
CA GLY A 80 -5.80 -26.54 -6.66
C GLY A 80 -7.00 -25.74 -6.14
N LYS A 81 -6.79 -24.54 -5.56
CA LYS A 81 -7.87 -23.68 -5.07
C LYS A 81 -8.39 -22.76 -6.17
N THR A 82 -9.63 -22.29 -5.97
CA THR A 82 -10.24 -21.22 -6.78
C THR A 82 -10.15 -19.90 -6.02
N ILE A 83 -9.42 -18.92 -6.55
CA ILE A 83 -9.29 -17.60 -5.93
C ILE A 83 -9.76 -16.46 -6.83
N LEU A 84 -10.24 -15.38 -6.21
CA LEU A 84 -10.60 -14.15 -6.90
C LEU A 84 -9.51 -13.08 -6.76
N LEU A 85 -8.98 -12.58 -7.87
CA LEU A 85 -8.04 -11.45 -7.87
C LEU A 85 -8.70 -10.11 -8.25
N GLY A 86 -9.82 -10.16 -8.99
CA GLY A 86 -10.37 -9.00 -9.69
C GLY A 86 -9.51 -8.59 -10.89
N LYS A 87 -9.77 -7.40 -11.46
CA LYS A 87 -9.03 -6.86 -12.62
C LYS A 87 -8.75 -5.37 -12.43
N GLY A 88 -7.70 -4.87 -13.08
CA GLY A 88 -7.41 -3.43 -13.17
C GLY A 88 -6.96 -2.75 -11.87
N SER A 89 -6.70 -3.49 -10.79
CA SER A 89 -6.22 -2.96 -9.52
C SER A 89 -4.76 -3.37 -9.25
N PHE A 90 -4.07 -2.60 -8.40
CA PHE A 90 -2.74 -2.98 -7.93
C PHE A 90 -2.75 -4.37 -7.28
N GLY A 91 -3.76 -4.68 -6.47
CA GLY A 91 -3.89 -5.99 -5.82
C GLY A 91 -4.05 -7.14 -6.81
N ALA A 92 -4.79 -6.94 -7.90
CA ALA A 92 -4.92 -7.94 -8.96
C ALA A 92 -3.57 -8.20 -9.63
N THR A 93 -2.88 -7.15 -10.09
CA THR A 93 -1.58 -7.27 -10.75
C THR A 93 -0.51 -7.85 -9.84
N GLU A 94 -0.45 -7.43 -8.57
CA GLU A 94 0.55 -7.94 -7.63
C GLU A 94 0.21 -9.37 -7.18
N GLY A 95 -1.08 -9.72 -7.07
CA GLY A 95 -1.54 -11.08 -6.82
C GLY A 95 -1.13 -12.05 -7.93
N GLU A 96 -1.39 -11.72 -9.20
CA GLU A 96 -0.95 -12.50 -10.36
C GLU A 96 0.58 -12.68 -10.37
N LYS A 97 1.31 -11.59 -10.11
CA LYS A 97 2.77 -11.61 -10.00
C LYS A 97 3.24 -12.57 -8.90
N TYR A 98 2.57 -12.61 -7.74
CA TYR A 98 2.96 -13.50 -6.63
C TYR A 98 2.70 -14.95 -6.99
N LEU A 99 1.54 -15.26 -7.60
CA LEU A 99 1.27 -16.61 -8.08
C LEU A 99 2.36 -17.09 -9.04
N LYS A 100 2.78 -16.24 -9.97
CA LYS A 100 3.89 -16.56 -10.88
C LYS A 100 5.22 -16.73 -10.15
N LEU A 101 5.56 -15.78 -9.28
CA LEU A 101 6.83 -15.78 -8.54
C LEU A 101 7.00 -17.05 -7.69
N PHE A 102 5.90 -17.55 -7.13
CA PHE A 102 5.90 -18.70 -6.23
C PHE A 102 5.44 -20.01 -6.91
N GLY A 103 5.43 -20.06 -8.25
CA GLY A 103 5.20 -21.30 -9.01
C GLY A 103 3.76 -21.85 -8.93
N LEU A 104 2.79 -20.96 -8.69
CA LEU A 104 1.35 -21.23 -8.62
C LEU A 104 0.60 -20.83 -9.90
N GLU A 105 1.28 -20.20 -10.86
CA GLU A 105 0.72 -19.89 -12.19
C GLU A 105 0.25 -21.20 -12.87
N GLY A 106 -1.02 -21.24 -13.28
CA GLY A 106 -1.65 -22.43 -13.86
C GLY A 106 -2.02 -23.53 -12.85
N LYS A 107 -1.68 -23.39 -11.57
CA LYS A 107 -2.04 -24.32 -10.49
C LYS A 107 -3.20 -23.85 -9.62
N VAL A 108 -3.57 -22.58 -9.76
CA VAL A 108 -4.68 -21.95 -9.06
C VAL A 108 -5.70 -21.51 -10.09
N THR A 109 -6.98 -21.82 -9.86
CA THR A 109 -8.06 -21.34 -10.73
C THR A 109 -8.39 -19.91 -10.37
N ILE A 110 -8.28 -18.99 -11.34
CA ILE A 110 -8.66 -17.59 -11.13
C ILE A 110 -10.13 -17.43 -11.51
N ALA A 111 -10.95 -17.07 -10.53
CA ALA A 111 -12.36 -16.80 -10.75
C ALA A 111 -12.56 -15.52 -11.56
N ASP A 112 -13.44 -15.58 -12.56
CA ASP A 112 -13.82 -14.42 -13.36
C ASP A 112 -15.00 -13.68 -12.70
N ALA A 113 -14.68 -12.80 -11.77
CA ALA A 113 -15.65 -11.96 -11.09
C ALA A 113 -15.05 -10.61 -10.70
N GLU A 114 -15.92 -9.66 -10.34
CA GLU A 114 -15.51 -8.39 -9.74
C GLU A 114 -15.12 -8.55 -8.27
N LEU A 115 -14.05 -7.88 -7.86
CA LEU A 115 -13.53 -7.99 -6.48
C LEU A 115 -14.54 -7.53 -5.43
N GLY A 116 -15.45 -6.61 -5.79
CA GLY A 116 -16.56 -6.18 -4.93
C GLY A 116 -17.52 -7.32 -4.54
N ASN A 117 -17.55 -8.42 -5.29
CA ASN A 117 -18.37 -9.59 -4.97
C ASN A 117 -17.61 -10.65 -4.14
N SER A 118 -16.37 -10.37 -3.71
CA SER A 118 -15.52 -11.33 -3.00
C SER A 118 -16.18 -11.94 -1.78
N ALA A 119 -16.75 -11.14 -0.88
CA ALA A 119 -17.40 -11.65 0.34
C ALA A 119 -18.60 -12.58 0.01
N ALA A 120 -19.44 -12.18 -0.95
CA ALA A 120 -20.59 -12.98 -1.38
C ALA A 120 -20.17 -14.29 -2.06
N ALA A 121 -19.19 -14.24 -2.96
CA ALA A 121 -18.65 -15.41 -3.64
C ALA A 121 -18.00 -16.40 -2.67
N LEU A 122 -17.27 -15.88 -1.67
CA LEU A 122 -16.67 -16.66 -0.59
C LEU A 122 -17.76 -17.37 0.22
N LYS A 123 -18.79 -16.63 0.62
CA LYS A 123 -19.93 -17.15 1.40
C LYS A 123 -20.71 -18.23 0.67
N ASN A 124 -20.87 -18.09 -0.64
CA ASN A 124 -21.59 -19.05 -1.47
C ASN A 124 -20.72 -20.24 -1.91
N GLY A 125 -19.46 -20.31 -1.49
CA GLY A 125 -18.52 -21.38 -1.88
C GLY A 125 -18.15 -21.38 -3.36
N GLN A 126 -18.34 -20.25 -4.06
CA GLN A 126 -17.96 -20.10 -5.47
C GLN A 126 -16.45 -19.92 -5.64
N ILE A 127 -15.79 -19.45 -4.58
CA ILE A 127 -14.33 -19.31 -4.46
C ILE A 127 -13.89 -19.84 -3.10
N ASP A 128 -12.65 -20.31 -3.03
CA ASP A 128 -11.99 -20.70 -1.78
C ASP A 128 -11.35 -19.49 -1.08
N GLY A 129 -11.02 -18.45 -1.84
CA GLY A 129 -10.38 -17.24 -1.33
C GLY A 129 -10.34 -16.09 -2.33
N PHE A 130 -9.79 -14.96 -1.90
CA PHE A 130 -9.54 -13.81 -2.75
C PHE A 130 -8.28 -13.08 -2.33
N VAL A 131 -7.71 -12.31 -3.25
CA VAL A 131 -6.56 -11.46 -3.00
C VAL A 131 -6.98 -10.01 -3.14
N THR A 132 -6.56 -9.18 -2.18
CA THR A 132 -6.77 -7.74 -2.27
C THR A 132 -5.55 -7.00 -1.76
N ALA A 133 -5.38 -5.76 -2.20
CA ALA A 133 -4.35 -4.88 -1.71
C ALA A 133 -4.99 -3.58 -1.23
N GLY A 134 -4.79 -3.26 0.03
CA GLY A 134 -5.37 -2.10 0.66
C GLY A 134 -4.84 -1.93 2.07
N SER A 135 -5.11 -0.79 2.66
CA SER A 135 -4.77 -0.56 4.05
C SER A 135 -5.70 -1.37 4.96
N TYR A 136 -5.16 -1.90 6.06
CA TYR A 136 -5.96 -2.67 6.99
C TYR A 136 -6.53 -1.76 8.10
N PRO A 137 -7.75 -2.05 8.59
CA PRO A 137 -8.63 -3.11 8.12
C PRO A 137 -9.33 -2.73 6.79
N ALA A 138 -9.27 -3.62 5.80
CA ALA A 138 -9.85 -3.42 4.48
C ALA A 138 -11.35 -3.80 4.49
N PRO A 139 -12.25 -2.96 3.92
CA PRO A 139 -13.69 -3.18 4.02
C PRO A 139 -14.20 -4.54 3.51
N ASN A 140 -13.72 -5.01 2.36
CA ASN A 140 -14.08 -6.31 1.80
C ASN A 140 -13.59 -7.49 2.67
N VAL A 141 -12.46 -7.33 3.36
CA VAL A 141 -11.92 -8.33 4.30
C VAL A 141 -12.72 -8.33 5.60
N ILE A 142 -13.13 -7.15 6.10
CA ILE A 142 -14.08 -7.03 7.23
C ILE A 142 -15.39 -7.76 6.91
N GLU A 143 -15.96 -7.49 5.74
CA GLU A 143 -17.22 -8.10 5.32
C GLU A 143 -17.10 -9.63 5.21
N ALA A 144 -16.04 -10.13 4.57
CA ALA A 144 -15.78 -11.56 4.47
C ALA A 144 -15.60 -12.23 5.84
N ALA A 145 -14.85 -11.60 6.74
CA ALA A 145 -14.63 -12.08 8.10
C ALA A 145 -15.94 -12.19 8.90
N ALA A 146 -16.83 -11.19 8.77
CA ALA A 146 -18.13 -11.18 9.44
C ALA A 146 -19.12 -12.22 8.86
N GLY A 147 -18.97 -12.60 7.59
CA GLY A 147 -19.93 -13.46 6.89
C GLY A 147 -19.70 -14.96 7.04
N THR A 148 -18.47 -15.44 6.78
CA THR A 148 -18.18 -16.88 6.59
C THR A 148 -17.00 -17.38 7.42
N GLY A 149 -16.31 -16.47 8.12
CA GLY A 149 -15.04 -16.77 8.77
C GLY A 149 -13.91 -16.91 7.74
N ILE A 150 -12.78 -16.29 8.04
CA ILE A 150 -11.63 -16.24 7.14
C ILE A 150 -10.34 -16.65 7.85
N ALA A 151 -9.35 -17.02 7.06
CA ALA A 151 -7.95 -17.04 7.44
C ALA A 151 -7.17 -16.08 6.51
N LEU A 152 -6.16 -15.43 7.05
CA LEU A 152 -5.17 -14.72 6.24
C LEU A 152 -3.95 -15.62 6.06
N VAL A 153 -3.52 -15.80 4.82
CA VAL A 153 -2.34 -16.60 4.50
C VAL A 153 -1.09 -15.74 4.69
N PRO A 154 -0.20 -16.07 5.63
CA PRO A 154 1.04 -15.34 5.83
C PRO A 154 2.07 -15.66 4.74
N LEU A 155 3.04 -14.76 4.59
CA LEU A 155 4.25 -14.95 3.80
C LEU A 155 5.43 -15.27 4.72
N SER A 156 6.27 -16.21 4.31
CA SER A 156 7.59 -16.44 4.90
C SER A 156 8.57 -15.32 4.57
N ASP A 157 9.65 -15.19 5.35
CA ASP A 157 10.69 -14.18 5.10
C ASP A 157 11.37 -14.38 3.72
N ASP A 158 11.53 -15.63 3.27
CA ASP A 158 12.07 -15.95 1.94
C ASP A 158 11.12 -15.52 0.82
N GLU A 159 9.82 -15.73 0.99
CA GLU A 159 8.81 -15.26 0.03
C GLU A 159 8.84 -13.73 -0.04
N ILE A 160 8.83 -13.06 1.11
CA ILE A 160 8.88 -11.59 1.22
C ILE A 160 10.13 -11.05 0.53
N ALA A 161 11.30 -11.62 0.79
CA ALA A 161 12.55 -11.21 0.17
C ALA A 161 12.49 -11.28 -1.37
N GLN A 162 11.89 -12.34 -1.92
CA GLN A 162 11.71 -12.51 -3.36
C GLN A 162 10.77 -11.46 -3.98
N THR A 163 9.75 -11.01 -3.25
CA THR A 163 8.82 -9.98 -3.75
C THR A 163 9.48 -8.62 -3.95
N LYS A 164 10.57 -8.35 -3.22
CA LYS A 164 11.22 -7.04 -3.09
C LYS A 164 10.27 -5.94 -2.59
N ARG A 165 9.24 -6.32 -1.84
CA ARG A 165 8.29 -5.40 -1.17
C ARG A 165 8.64 -5.25 0.30
N THR A 166 8.06 -4.23 0.93
CA THR A 166 8.26 -3.95 2.35
C THR A 166 7.54 -5.01 3.17
N ARG A 167 8.23 -5.60 4.14
CA ARG A 167 7.62 -6.50 5.15
C ARG A 167 6.67 -5.69 6.02
N ILE A 168 5.47 -6.22 6.28
CA ILE A 168 4.54 -5.65 7.26
C ILE A 168 3.81 -6.76 8.01
N VAL A 169 3.30 -6.44 9.21
CA VAL A 169 2.44 -7.33 9.99
C VAL A 169 1.05 -6.72 10.06
N ILE A 170 0.03 -7.52 9.75
CA ILE A 170 -1.35 -7.24 10.11
C ILE A 170 -1.56 -7.83 11.51
N PRO A 171 -1.82 -7.02 12.55
CA PRO A 171 -1.95 -7.51 13.91
C PRO A 171 -3.12 -8.48 14.08
N ALA A 172 -2.97 -9.46 14.99
CA ALA A 172 -4.07 -10.29 15.49
C ALA A 172 -5.26 -9.42 15.93
N GLY A 173 -6.48 -9.91 15.68
CA GLY A 173 -7.72 -9.22 16.03
C GLY A 173 -8.10 -8.06 15.10
N THR A 174 -7.31 -7.79 14.04
CA THR A 174 -7.68 -6.80 13.02
C THR A 174 -8.97 -7.17 12.29
N TYR A 175 -9.20 -8.47 12.07
CA TYR A 175 -10.41 -9.02 11.45
C TYR A 175 -11.04 -10.07 12.36
N ALA A 176 -12.37 -10.16 12.36
CA ALA A 176 -13.11 -11.09 13.21
C ALA A 176 -12.68 -12.55 12.92
N GLY A 177 -12.32 -13.29 13.99
CA GLY A 177 -11.88 -14.68 13.89
C GLY A 177 -10.43 -14.89 13.42
N VAL A 178 -9.65 -13.82 13.20
CA VAL A 178 -8.23 -13.90 12.86
C VAL A 178 -7.41 -13.49 14.09
N ASP A 179 -7.07 -14.48 14.92
CA ASP A 179 -6.45 -14.26 16.24
C ASP A 179 -4.92 -14.36 16.24
N THR A 180 -4.30 -14.38 15.05
CA THR A 180 -2.85 -14.45 14.89
C THR A 180 -2.34 -13.33 14.00
N ASP A 181 -1.15 -12.82 14.31
CA ASP A 181 -0.44 -11.88 13.45
C ASP A 181 -0.22 -12.50 12.06
N THR A 182 -0.46 -11.71 11.02
CA THR A 182 -0.22 -12.12 9.63
C THR A 182 0.93 -11.31 9.05
N VAL A 183 2.06 -11.96 8.83
CA VAL A 183 3.19 -11.36 8.11
C VAL A 183 2.86 -11.36 6.63
N THR A 184 2.99 -10.20 5.98
CA THR A 184 2.71 -10.02 4.55
C THR A 184 3.59 -8.91 3.98
N THR A 185 3.30 -8.49 2.75
CA THR A 185 3.98 -7.39 2.08
C THR A 185 3.10 -6.15 1.97
N SER A 186 3.75 -4.99 1.95
CA SER A 186 3.13 -3.71 1.63
C SER A 186 3.88 -2.99 0.52
N LEU A 187 3.15 -2.11 -0.17
CA LEU A 187 3.72 -1.03 -0.95
C LEU A 187 3.47 0.28 -0.21
N PRO A 188 4.50 0.85 0.44
CA PRO A 188 4.40 2.15 1.10
C PRO A 188 3.98 3.23 0.12
N VAL A 189 3.12 4.15 0.58
CA VAL A 189 2.67 5.31 -0.19
C VAL A 189 2.86 6.57 0.65
N VAL A 190 3.29 7.64 0.01
CA VAL A 190 3.62 8.91 0.66
C VAL A 190 3.01 10.05 -0.15
N ALA A 191 2.60 11.10 0.55
CA ALA A 191 2.26 12.39 -0.03
C ALA A 191 3.54 13.20 -0.25
N TYR A 192 3.71 13.72 -1.46
CA TYR A 192 4.85 14.50 -1.91
C TYR A 192 4.40 15.85 -2.43
N THR A 193 5.37 16.76 -2.48
CA THR A 193 5.32 18.02 -3.22
C THR A 193 6.67 18.23 -3.92
N THR A 194 6.97 19.45 -4.36
CA THR A 194 8.27 19.84 -4.90
C THR A 194 8.86 20.98 -4.06
N THR A 195 10.11 21.35 -4.30
CA THR A 195 10.75 22.53 -3.68
C THR A 195 10.14 23.87 -4.09
N ALA A 196 9.14 23.88 -4.99
CA ALA A 196 8.41 25.09 -5.35
C ALA A 196 7.35 25.48 -4.32
N MET A 197 6.90 24.54 -3.48
CA MET A 197 6.05 24.85 -2.33
C MET A 197 6.87 25.57 -1.26
N ASP A 198 6.34 26.63 -0.66
CA ASP A 198 7.04 27.32 0.41
C ASP A 198 7.01 26.52 1.73
N ASP A 199 7.99 26.78 2.59
CA ASP A 199 8.18 26.05 3.84
C ASP A 199 7.00 26.18 4.80
N ASP A 200 6.36 27.34 4.86
CA ASP A 200 5.23 27.57 5.76
C ASP A 200 3.99 26.79 5.30
N THR A 201 3.73 26.74 3.98
CA THR A 201 2.68 25.92 3.39
C THR A 201 2.93 24.43 3.65
N ALA A 202 4.15 23.94 3.42
CA ALA A 202 4.48 22.53 3.66
C ALA A 202 4.40 22.14 5.14
N TYR A 203 4.82 23.04 6.05
CA TYR A 203 4.67 22.87 7.50
C TYR A 203 3.19 22.79 7.88
N ALA A 204 2.38 23.76 7.42
CA ALA A 204 0.96 23.84 7.75
C ALA A 204 0.20 22.61 7.27
N LEU A 205 0.47 22.15 6.04
CA LEU A 205 -0.15 20.95 5.47
C LEU A 205 0.22 19.70 6.25
N THR A 206 1.51 19.52 6.57
CA THR A 206 1.98 18.35 7.33
C THR A 206 1.42 18.34 8.75
N LYS A 207 1.43 19.49 9.44
CA LYS A 207 0.84 19.64 10.78
C LYS A 207 -0.65 19.32 10.78
N THR A 208 -1.39 19.90 9.84
CA THR A 208 -2.85 19.72 9.74
C THR A 208 -3.19 18.24 9.51
N PHE A 209 -2.44 17.54 8.65
CA PHE A 209 -2.64 16.12 8.42
C PHE A 209 -2.55 15.31 9.73
N TRP A 210 -1.48 15.49 10.50
CA TRP A 210 -1.27 14.73 11.72
C TRP A 210 -2.26 15.10 12.84
N GLU A 211 -2.65 16.38 12.95
CA GLU A 211 -3.68 16.82 13.90
C GLU A 211 -5.06 16.23 13.57
N GLN A 212 -5.37 16.04 12.28
CA GLN A 212 -6.65 15.47 11.83
C GLN A 212 -6.67 13.94 11.73
N LYS A 213 -5.50 13.28 11.80
CA LYS A 213 -5.36 11.83 11.60
C LYS A 213 -6.26 11.00 12.52
N ALA A 214 -6.43 11.41 13.78
CA ALA A 214 -7.31 10.71 14.73
C ALA A 214 -8.79 10.79 14.31
N ALA A 215 -9.25 11.97 13.87
CA ALA A 215 -10.63 12.15 13.37
C ALA A 215 -10.87 11.34 12.08
N MET A 216 -9.89 11.32 11.17
CA MET A 216 -9.91 10.48 9.98
C MET A 216 -10.00 8.99 10.32
N GLY A 217 -9.28 8.55 11.37
CA GLY A 217 -9.35 7.20 11.92
C GLY A 217 -10.70 6.82 12.52
N GLY A 218 -11.43 7.79 13.08
CA GLY A 218 -12.80 7.60 13.54
C GLY A 218 -13.80 7.43 12.39
N SER A 219 -13.60 8.13 11.28
CA SER A 219 -14.44 8.00 10.07
C SER A 219 -14.11 6.75 9.25
N ALA A 220 -12.84 6.39 9.16
CA ALA A 220 -12.37 5.24 8.43
C ALA A 220 -11.14 4.60 9.12
N ALA A 221 -11.33 3.38 9.62
CA ALA A 221 -10.38 2.72 10.51
C ALA A 221 -8.98 2.51 9.90
N TRP A 222 -8.86 2.41 8.57
CA TRP A 222 -7.57 2.22 7.91
C TRP A 222 -6.59 3.39 8.10
N TRP A 223 -7.09 4.59 8.43
CA TRP A 223 -6.22 5.71 8.77
C TRP A 223 -5.46 5.46 10.07
N ASN A 224 -5.97 4.61 10.98
CA ASN A 224 -5.30 4.30 12.23
C ASN A 224 -3.96 3.61 12.01
N ALA A 225 -3.79 2.89 10.89
CA ALA A 225 -2.54 2.24 10.51
C ALA A 225 -1.42 3.22 10.09
N VAL A 226 -1.71 4.51 9.89
CA VAL A 226 -0.69 5.51 9.54
C VAL A 226 0.04 5.99 10.80
N SER A 227 1.35 5.79 10.87
CA SER A 227 2.19 6.26 11.97
C SER A 227 3.40 7.05 11.46
N PRO A 228 3.98 7.94 12.28
CA PRO A 228 5.22 8.64 11.92
C PRO A 228 6.40 7.68 11.67
N ASP A 229 6.41 6.49 12.28
CA ASP A 229 7.47 5.49 12.07
C ASP A 229 7.60 5.06 10.60
N MET A 230 6.50 5.17 9.83
CA MET A 230 6.49 4.88 8.40
C MET A 230 7.43 5.79 7.58
N LEU A 231 7.94 6.89 8.15
CA LEU A 231 9.00 7.70 7.54
C LEU A 231 10.25 6.88 7.22
N GLU A 232 10.49 5.75 7.90
CA GLU A 232 11.57 4.81 7.57
C GLU A 232 11.51 4.26 6.13
N ASN A 233 10.33 4.29 5.52
CA ASN A 233 10.12 3.81 4.14
C ASN A 233 10.47 4.87 3.08
N LEU A 234 10.85 6.09 3.49
CA LEU A 234 11.25 7.13 2.55
C LEU A 234 12.58 6.80 1.88
N THR A 235 12.64 7.05 0.56
CA THR A 235 13.88 6.93 -0.22
C THR A 235 14.45 8.28 -0.65
N GLY A 236 13.86 9.37 -0.19
CA GLY A 236 14.25 10.75 -0.51
C GLY A 236 13.90 11.70 0.63
N LYS A 237 14.18 12.99 0.40
CA LYS A 237 14.13 14.02 1.45
C LYS A 237 12.72 14.50 1.77
N LEU A 238 12.49 14.84 3.02
CA LEU A 238 11.34 15.63 3.44
C LEU A 238 11.45 17.07 2.92
N HIS A 239 10.31 17.72 2.74
CA HIS A 239 10.27 19.17 2.54
C HIS A 239 10.78 19.88 3.81
N PRO A 240 11.55 20.98 3.74
CA PRO A 240 12.06 21.63 4.94
C PRO A 240 10.96 22.03 5.94
N GLY A 241 9.83 22.58 5.44
CA GLY A 241 8.62 22.77 6.25
C GLY A 241 8.09 21.50 6.96
N ALA A 242 8.05 20.35 6.29
CA ALA A 242 7.64 19.08 6.90
C ALA A 242 8.67 18.58 7.92
N LEU A 243 9.97 18.67 7.60
CA LEU A 243 11.07 18.33 8.52
C LEU A 243 11.01 19.15 9.80
N LYS A 244 10.72 20.45 9.69
CA LYS A 244 10.51 21.35 10.84
C LYS A 244 9.38 20.83 11.73
N TYR A 245 8.23 20.47 11.16
CA TYR A 245 7.12 19.89 11.92
C TYR A 245 7.54 18.60 12.67
N TYR A 246 8.16 17.64 11.99
CA TYR A 246 8.56 16.38 12.63
C TYR A 246 9.58 16.59 13.74
N THR A 247 10.50 17.54 13.56
CA THR A 247 11.49 17.91 14.57
C THR A 247 10.81 18.50 15.81
N GLU A 248 9.86 19.43 15.63
CA GLU A 248 9.09 20.02 16.74
C GLU A 248 8.19 18.99 17.45
N ALA A 249 7.63 18.04 16.70
CA ALA A 249 6.80 16.96 17.21
C ALA A 249 7.61 15.84 17.90
N GLY A 250 8.95 15.92 17.91
CA GLY A 250 9.82 14.90 18.51
C GLY A 250 9.82 13.56 17.77
N VAL A 251 9.44 13.56 16.49
CA VAL A 251 9.42 12.36 15.65
C VAL A 251 10.85 12.05 15.18
N MET A 252 11.24 10.78 15.25
CA MET A 252 12.52 10.34 14.70
C MET A 252 12.47 10.39 13.16
N VAL A 253 13.32 11.23 12.57
CA VAL A 253 13.46 11.34 11.11
C VAL A 253 14.71 10.55 10.66
N PRO A 254 14.58 9.60 9.73
CA PRO A 254 15.72 8.87 9.15
C PRO A 254 16.69 9.81 8.44
N ASP A 255 17.99 9.50 8.47
CA ASP A 255 19.02 10.36 7.85
C ASP A 255 18.82 10.56 6.35
N VAL A 256 18.31 9.55 5.63
CA VAL A 256 17.97 9.66 4.20
C VAL A 256 16.85 10.68 3.91
N ALA A 257 16.03 10.97 4.92
CA ALA A 257 14.89 11.86 4.84
C ALA A 257 15.18 13.30 5.33
N LYS A 258 16.36 13.55 5.91
CA LYS A 258 16.84 14.89 6.30
C LYS A 258 17.36 15.66 5.07
#